data_AF-R9ICV4-F1
#
_entry.id   AF-R9ICV4-F1
#
_cell.length_a   1.000
_cell.length_b   1.000
_cell.length_c   1.000
_cell.angle_alpha   90.00
_cell.angle_beta   90.00
_cell.angle_gamma   90.00
#
_symmetry.space_group_name_H-M   'P 1'
#
loop_
_entity.id
_entity.type
_entity.pdbx_description
1 polymer ?
#
loop_
_entity_poly.entity_id
_entity_poly.type
_entity_poly.pdbx_seq_one_letter_code
_entity_poly.pdbx_strand_id
1 'polypeptide(L)'
;MNKKFLSAILFGALMVTSTGTFVSCKDYDDDVTELWDAINGQKTDWTAKVTAVETSISNLQSAQTALEGKIAETKDAAEKAALEAQKAAIAAASAELATVKAELEASIAKLQDANEEEMTKIKAEVEKTVAAIAEANGKIAALQAFQSTTEETLKALADADATLAGTLNTLDAEVKANAVEIGKNKVAIEAQQTALAEYIQSNDAAVDASKAEIEKIQTELKKHQEVLDKLNAFDVKETQDAIAQLQKDVQKNAEEITTINNKLEVLSAAIYKGVTHVSLIAGHSTTEGAFNWKLELLSAEAVRTWTFGDKLTGAISFEKGARSTFTQNFLIRVSPTDAVISAENIKLINSQGADMEGMVSVSDVKPYTGLLTRGISANGLWEVSVEMNKEYDAEAFKAATQAKDDNGNYPEKPNYILYAVSLNTTLDAEKGAYSRNVVSEYSLTFVTDNKKPADELIFAVDKKNVENIANRYDVKTDYK
;
A
#
# COMPACT_ATOMS: atom_id res chain seq x y z
N MET A 1 97.39 -102.19 -44.03
CA MET A 1 97.40 -102.16 -42.55
C MET A 1 97.55 -100.71 -42.10
N ASN A 2 96.70 -100.29 -41.16
CA ASN A 2 97.04 -99.51 -39.97
C ASN A 2 97.85 -98.20 -40.06
N LYS A 3 97.16 -97.19 -39.52
CA LYS A 3 97.55 -96.32 -38.40
C LYS A 3 98.41 -95.07 -38.71
N LYS A 4 97.73 -93.94 -38.52
CA LYS A 4 98.19 -92.69 -37.89
C LYS A 4 99.54 -92.82 -37.16
N PHE A 5 100.60 -92.22 -37.71
CA PHE A 5 101.85 -91.81 -37.05
C PHE A 5 102.65 -90.87 -37.98
N LEU A 6 103.33 -89.88 -37.38
CA LEU A 6 104.42 -89.04 -37.90
C LEU A 6 104.12 -88.05 -39.05
N SER A 7 104.75 -86.88 -39.19
CA SER A 7 105.42 -85.87 -38.34
C SER A 7 106.03 -84.82 -39.29
N ALA A 8 106.12 -83.58 -38.81
CA ALA A 8 107.18 -82.60 -39.05
C ALA A 8 107.39 -81.93 -40.43
N ILE A 9 107.54 -80.60 -40.32
CA ILE A 9 108.54 -79.79 -41.00
C ILE A 9 109.80 -80.62 -41.28
N LEU A 10 110.05 -80.94 -42.55
CA LEU A 10 111.37 -81.33 -43.05
C LEU A 10 111.51 -80.88 -44.50
N PHE A 11 112.20 -79.76 -44.63
CA PHE A 11 113.07 -79.45 -45.76
C PHE A 11 113.80 -80.71 -46.22
N GLY A 12 113.83 -80.91 -47.54
CA GLY A 12 114.85 -81.75 -48.14
C GLY A 12 114.49 -83.22 -48.21
N ALA A 13 114.48 -83.67 -49.45
CA ALA A 13 115.23 -84.83 -49.88
C ALA A 13 114.89 -86.15 -49.17
N LEU A 14 114.19 -87.02 -49.89
CA LEU A 14 114.74 -88.36 -50.09
C LEU A 14 114.14 -89.06 -51.32
N MET A 15 114.65 -88.72 -52.51
CA MET A 15 115.09 -89.82 -53.36
C MET A 15 116.33 -90.39 -52.66
N VAL A 16 116.15 -91.59 -52.14
CA VAL A 16 117.18 -92.43 -51.56
C VAL A 16 118.24 -92.68 -52.63
N THR A 17 119.46 -92.54 -52.14
CA THR A 17 120.72 -93.10 -52.64
C THR A 17 120.65 -94.24 -53.65
N SER A 18 121.66 -94.20 -54.51
CA SER A 18 122.37 -95.34 -55.12
C SER A 18 121.66 -96.01 -56.29
N THR A 19 122.26 -96.24 -57.46
CA THR A 19 123.66 -96.14 -57.93
C THR A 19 123.61 -96.49 -59.42
N GLY A 20 124.49 -95.90 -60.23
CA GLY A 20 124.95 -96.49 -61.51
C GLY A 20 123.99 -96.33 -62.69
N THR A 21 124.29 -95.42 -63.62
CA THR A 21 124.90 -95.73 -64.95
C THR A 21 124.05 -96.72 -65.75
N PHE A 22 123.45 -96.38 -66.89
CA PHE A 22 124.06 -95.82 -68.10
C PHE A 22 123.02 -95.04 -68.94
N VAL A 23 123.47 -93.98 -69.60
CA VAL A 23 122.69 -93.11 -70.49
C VAL A 23 122.27 -93.87 -71.76
N SER A 24 120.95 -94.00 -71.98
CA SER A 24 120.32 -94.54 -73.18
C SER A 24 119.20 -93.60 -73.63
N CYS A 25 119.28 -93.10 -74.86
CA CYS A 25 118.43 -92.06 -75.45
C CYS A 25 116.93 -92.45 -75.61
N LYS A 26 116.18 -92.54 -74.51
CA LYS A 26 114.71 -92.74 -74.51
C LYS A 26 113.92 -91.74 -73.64
N ASP A 27 114.55 -91.00 -72.72
CA ASP A 27 113.85 -90.02 -71.85
C ASP A 27 113.33 -88.77 -72.60
N TYR A 28 114.01 -88.31 -73.65
CA TYR A 28 113.65 -87.05 -74.30
C TYR A 28 112.26 -87.03 -74.99
N ASP A 29 111.69 -88.20 -75.32
CA ASP A 29 110.41 -88.28 -76.05
C ASP A 29 109.21 -88.36 -75.09
N ASP A 30 109.39 -88.99 -73.94
CA ASP A 30 108.37 -89.08 -72.89
C ASP A 30 108.22 -87.72 -72.16
N ASP A 31 109.34 -87.00 -71.92
CA ASP A 31 109.32 -85.64 -71.35
C ASP A 31 108.59 -84.63 -72.26
N VAL A 32 108.75 -84.73 -73.59
CA VAL A 32 108.09 -83.86 -74.57
C VAL A 32 106.57 -84.11 -74.59
N THR A 33 106.13 -85.34 -74.38
CA THR A 33 104.70 -85.69 -74.37
C THR A 33 104.01 -85.17 -73.10
N GLU A 34 104.65 -85.31 -71.93
CA GLU A 34 104.11 -84.77 -70.66
C GLU A 34 104.04 -83.23 -70.67
N LEU A 35 105.05 -82.57 -71.25
CA LEU A 35 105.03 -81.13 -71.50
C LEU A 35 103.89 -80.76 -72.44
N TRP A 36 103.66 -81.51 -73.52
CA TRP A 36 102.56 -81.26 -74.47
C TRP A 36 101.18 -81.36 -73.81
N ASP A 37 100.96 -82.36 -72.96
CA ASP A 37 99.70 -82.53 -72.21
C ASP A 37 99.49 -81.42 -71.17
N ALA A 38 100.55 -80.97 -70.48
CA ALA A 38 100.49 -79.83 -69.57
C ALA A 38 100.18 -78.50 -70.29
N ILE A 39 100.75 -78.30 -71.48
CA ILE A 39 100.49 -77.12 -72.34
C ILE A 39 99.04 -77.15 -72.85
N ASN A 40 98.53 -78.31 -73.28
CA ASN A 40 97.17 -78.45 -73.75
C ASN A 40 96.14 -78.30 -72.60
N GLY A 41 96.51 -78.73 -71.38
CA GLY A 41 95.76 -78.46 -70.15
C GLY A 41 95.69 -76.97 -69.81
N GLN A 42 96.82 -76.25 -69.91
CA GLN A 42 96.85 -74.79 -69.70
C GLN A 42 96.04 -74.02 -70.74
N LYS A 43 96.05 -74.46 -72.01
CA LYS A 43 95.20 -73.91 -73.08
C LYS A 43 93.71 -74.02 -72.76
N THR A 44 93.29 -75.13 -72.16
CA THR A 44 91.90 -75.36 -71.75
C THR A 44 91.48 -74.43 -70.59
N ASP A 45 92.34 -74.27 -69.57
CA ASP A 45 92.10 -73.34 -68.45
C ASP A 45 92.05 -71.88 -68.91
N TRP A 46 92.93 -71.48 -69.82
CA TRP A 46 92.95 -70.12 -70.36
C TRP A 46 91.74 -69.82 -71.25
N THR A 47 91.28 -70.80 -72.02
CA THR A 47 90.02 -70.69 -72.78
C THR A 47 88.84 -70.47 -71.83
N ALA A 48 88.78 -71.19 -70.70
CA ALA A 48 87.74 -70.99 -69.69
C ALA A 48 87.80 -69.60 -69.03
N LYS A 49 89.00 -69.08 -68.75
CA LYS A 49 89.19 -67.71 -68.25
C LYS A 49 88.76 -66.65 -69.27
N VAL A 50 89.03 -66.87 -70.55
CA VAL A 50 88.56 -65.97 -71.63
C VAL A 50 87.03 -65.93 -71.69
N THR A 51 86.35 -67.08 -71.60
CA THR A 51 84.88 -67.15 -71.56
C THR A 51 84.28 -66.47 -70.33
N ALA A 52 84.93 -66.59 -69.17
CA ALA A 52 84.52 -65.87 -67.95
C ALA A 52 84.61 -64.34 -68.14
N VAL A 53 85.65 -63.86 -68.81
CA VAL A 53 85.82 -62.43 -69.16
C VAL A 53 84.76 -61.96 -70.15
N GLU A 54 84.44 -62.76 -71.18
CA GLU A 54 83.36 -62.45 -72.14
C GLU A 54 82.01 -62.30 -71.44
N THR A 55 81.75 -63.15 -70.44
CA THR A 55 80.53 -63.07 -69.63
C THR A 55 80.49 -61.78 -68.80
N SER A 56 81.61 -61.37 -68.19
CA SER A 56 81.69 -60.10 -67.44
C SER A 56 81.46 -58.87 -68.33
N ILE A 57 81.94 -58.87 -69.57
CA ILE A 57 81.69 -57.79 -70.54
C ILE A 57 80.21 -57.70 -70.91
N SER A 58 79.54 -58.84 -71.13
CA SER A 58 78.10 -58.86 -71.42
C SER A 58 77.26 -58.29 -70.27
N ASN A 59 77.63 -58.63 -69.03
CA ASN A 59 76.98 -58.07 -67.83
C ASN A 59 77.18 -56.55 -67.71
N LEU A 60 78.34 -56.04 -68.10
CA LEU A 60 78.60 -54.58 -68.14
C LEU A 60 77.73 -53.85 -69.15
N GLN A 61 77.62 -54.39 -70.36
CA GLN A 61 76.80 -53.81 -71.43
C GLN A 61 75.32 -53.78 -71.03
N SER A 62 74.85 -54.81 -70.33
CA SER A 62 73.48 -54.88 -69.82
C SER A 62 73.23 -53.84 -68.72
N ALA A 63 74.17 -53.66 -67.79
CA ALA A 63 74.10 -52.60 -66.78
C ALA A 63 74.09 -51.21 -67.45
N GLN A 64 75.01 -50.96 -68.39
CA GLN A 64 75.09 -49.71 -69.14
C GLN A 64 73.75 -49.34 -69.82
N THR A 65 73.05 -50.32 -70.39
CA THR A 65 71.75 -50.10 -71.06
C THR A 65 70.63 -49.77 -70.05
N ALA A 66 70.59 -50.44 -68.90
CA ALA A 66 69.59 -50.14 -67.85
C ALA A 66 69.73 -48.71 -67.29
N LEU A 67 70.96 -48.22 -67.23
CA LEU A 67 71.30 -46.86 -66.78
C LEU A 67 70.92 -45.77 -67.77
N GLU A 68 71.06 -46.03 -69.07
CA GLU A 68 70.57 -45.13 -70.12
C GLU A 68 69.06 -44.87 -70.00
N GLY A 69 68.29 -45.87 -69.56
CA GLY A 69 66.84 -45.74 -69.33
C GLY A 69 66.48 -44.86 -68.13
N LYS A 70 67.15 -45.04 -66.98
CA LYS A 70 66.84 -44.28 -65.75
C LYS A 70 67.29 -42.81 -65.78
N ILE A 71 68.37 -42.49 -66.50
CA ILE A 71 68.88 -41.12 -66.67
C ILE A 71 67.87 -40.19 -67.37
N ALA A 72 66.95 -40.74 -68.17
CA ALA A 72 65.89 -39.97 -68.82
C ALA A 72 64.81 -39.48 -67.83
N GLU A 73 64.75 -40.03 -66.61
CA GLU A 73 63.71 -39.76 -65.61
C GLU A 73 64.17 -38.85 -64.45
N THR A 74 65.48 -38.61 -64.25
CA THR A 74 66.00 -37.82 -63.11
C THR A 74 66.35 -36.38 -63.52
N LYS A 75 65.92 -35.40 -62.71
CA LYS A 75 65.68 -33.99 -63.14
C LYS A 75 66.73 -32.97 -62.68
N ASP A 76 68.01 -33.31 -62.50
CA ASP A 76 69.03 -32.27 -62.30
C ASP A 76 70.32 -32.46 -63.11
N ALA A 77 70.82 -31.35 -63.65
CA ALA A 77 71.96 -31.32 -64.57
C ALA A 77 73.25 -31.86 -63.95
N ALA A 78 73.41 -31.71 -62.63
CA ALA A 78 74.55 -32.24 -61.87
C ALA A 78 74.50 -33.76 -61.70
N GLU A 79 73.30 -34.32 -61.45
CA GLU A 79 73.07 -35.76 -61.32
C GLU A 79 73.25 -36.46 -62.66
N LYS A 80 72.76 -35.84 -63.75
CA LYS A 80 73.01 -36.26 -65.12
C LYS A 80 74.51 -36.26 -65.46
N ALA A 81 75.24 -35.22 -65.06
CA ALA A 81 76.67 -35.14 -65.30
C ALA A 81 77.48 -36.22 -64.53
N ALA A 82 77.08 -36.53 -63.30
CA ALA A 82 77.73 -37.58 -62.50
C ALA A 82 77.48 -38.98 -63.07
N LEU A 83 76.24 -39.30 -63.49
CA LEU A 83 75.93 -40.59 -64.11
C LEU A 83 76.58 -40.75 -65.49
N GLU A 84 76.61 -39.70 -66.32
CA GLU A 84 77.30 -39.73 -67.61
C GLU A 84 78.83 -39.88 -67.45
N ALA A 85 79.43 -39.25 -66.43
CA ALA A 85 80.85 -39.42 -66.12
C ALA A 85 81.17 -40.87 -65.67
N GLN A 86 80.30 -41.48 -64.86
CA GLN A 86 80.44 -42.89 -64.46
C GLN A 86 80.28 -43.84 -65.64
N LYS A 87 79.32 -43.56 -66.54
CA LYS A 87 79.13 -44.30 -67.79
C LYS A 87 80.38 -44.24 -68.68
N ALA A 88 80.97 -43.06 -68.83
CA ALA A 88 82.21 -42.89 -69.59
C ALA A 88 83.38 -43.66 -68.96
N ALA A 89 83.49 -43.68 -67.62
CA ALA A 89 84.51 -44.45 -66.91
C ALA A 89 84.34 -45.97 -67.09
N ILE A 90 83.10 -46.49 -67.04
CA ILE A 90 82.80 -47.90 -67.26
C ILE A 90 83.07 -48.31 -68.72
N ALA A 91 82.69 -47.46 -69.68
CA ALA A 91 82.94 -47.70 -71.10
C ALA A 91 84.45 -47.71 -71.39
N ALA A 92 85.21 -46.78 -70.81
CA ALA A 92 86.67 -46.74 -70.94
C ALA A 92 87.33 -48.00 -70.34
N ALA A 93 86.96 -48.39 -69.12
CA ALA A 93 87.48 -49.60 -68.48
C ALA A 93 87.14 -50.88 -69.26
N SER A 94 85.95 -50.94 -69.89
CA SER A 94 85.54 -52.06 -70.73
C SER A 94 86.33 -52.14 -72.04
N ALA A 95 86.67 -50.99 -72.63
CA ALA A 95 87.52 -50.92 -73.83
C ALA A 95 88.98 -51.31 -73.53
N GLU A 96 89.51 -50.90 -72.37
CA GLU A 96 90.82 -51.36 -71.89
C GLU A 96 90.82 -52.88 -71.70
N LEU A 97 89.79 -53.45 -71.05
CA LEU A 97 89.66 -54.90 -70.87
C LEU A 97 89.60 -55.65 -72.21
N ALA A 98 88.86 -55.14 -73.20
CA ALA A 98 88.80 -55.73 -74.54
C ALA A 98 90.18 -55.73 -75.24
N THR A 99 90.99 -54.68 -75.00
CA THR A 99 92.35 -54.58 -75.54
C THR A 99 93.27 -55.61 -74.88
N VAL A 100 93.24 -55.73 -73.55
CA VAL A 100 94.05 -56.73 -72.82
C VAL A 100 93.62 -58.17 -73.19
N LYS A 101 92.34 -58.39 -73.51
CA LYS A 101 91.85 -59.68 -74.04
C LYS A 101 92.44 -60.00 -75.41
N ALA A 102 92.48 -59.03 -76.32
CA ALA A 102 93.08 -59.22 -77.64
C ALA A 102 94.59 -59.51 -77.55
N GLU A 103 95.29 -58.90 -76.59
CA GLU A 103 96.69 -59.20 -76.29
C GLU A 103 96.88 -60.62 -75.74
N LEU A 104 95.95 -61.09 -74.91
CA LEU A 104 95.93 -62.47 -74.41
C LEU A 104 95.68 -63.47 -75.56
N GLU A 105 94.69 -63.22 -76.42
CA GLU A 105 94.40 -64.05 -77.59
C GLU A 105 95.60 -64.12 -78.56
N ALA A 106 96.28 -63.00 -78.78
CA ALA A 106 97.50 -62.94 -79.58
C ALA A 106 98.66 -63.72 -78.95
N SER A 107 98.81 -63.65 -77.61
CA SER A 107 99.80 -64.44 -76.87
C SER A 107 99.49 -65.94 -76.89
N ILE A 108 98.21 -66.32 -76.86
CA ILE A 108 97.75 -67.69 -77.04
C ILE A 108 98.03 -68.21 -78.45
N ALA A 109 97.81 -67.39 -79.47
CA ALA A 109 98.09 -67.77 -80.85
C ALA A 109 99.58 -68.07 -81.07
N LYS A 110 100.49 -67.29 -80.43
CA LYS A 110 101.94 -67.51 -80.48
C LYS A 110 102.38 -68.84 -79.85
N LEU A 111 101.55 -69.49 -79.02
CA LEU A 111 101.86 -70.82 -78.48
C LEU A 111 101.77 -71.95 -79.53
N GLN A 112 101.13 -71.71 -80.68
CA GLN A 112 100.88 -72.78 -81.66
C GLN A 112 102.15 -73.29 -82.36
N ASP A 113 103.21 -72.47 -82.44
CA ASP A 113 104.45 -72.76 -83.19
C ASP A 113 105.75 -72.54 -82.37
N ALA A 114 105.65 -72.37 -81.05
CA ALA A 114 106.76 -71.95 -80.19
C ALA A 114 107.71 -73.10 -79.78
N ASN A 115 109.01 -72.82 -79.72
CA ASN A 115 110.00 -73.72 -79.10
C ASN A 115 110.01 -73.60 -77.56
N GLU A 116 110.72 -74.50 -76.84
CA GLU A 116 110.75 -74.54 -75.35
C GLU A 116 111.14 -73.20 -74.69
N GLU A 117 112.08 -72.47 -75.28
CA GLU A 117 112.58 -71.20 -74.72
C GLU A 117 111.60 -70.04 -74.94
N GLU A 118 110.91 -70.03 -76.09
CA GLU A 118 109.83 -69.09 -76.42
C GLU A 118 108.60 -69.33 -75.56
N MET A 119 108.28 -70.59 -75.30
CA MET A 119 107.13 -70.99 -74.50
C MET A 119 107.23 -70.51 -73.05
N THR A 120 108.44 -70.52 -72.47
CA THR A 120 108.69 -70.00 -71.13
C THR A 120 108.44 -68.48 -71.06
N LYS A 121 108.82 -67.74 -72.09
CA LYS A 121 108.59 -66.28 -72.18
C LYS A 121 107.11 -65.94 -72.39
N ILE A 122 106.45 -66.68 -73.29
CA ILE A 122 105.01 -66.52 -73.57
C ILE A 122 104.19 -66.84 -72.31
N LYS A 123 104.56 -67.86 -71.54
CA LYS A 123 103.90 -68.17 -70.27
C LYS A 123 103.97 -67.02 -69.27
N ALA A 124 105.14 -66.38 -69.12
CA ALA A 124 105.30 -65.23 -68.24
C ALA A 124 104.51 -63.99 -68.74
N GLU A 125 104.45 -63.78 -70.06
CA GLU A 125 103.65 -62.71 -70.69
C GLU A 125 102.14 -62.94 -70.48
N VAL A 126 101.69 -64.19 -70.54
CA VAL A 126 100.30 -64.54 -70.29
C VAL A 126 99.93 -64.42 -68.81
N GLU A 127 100.78 -64.87 -67.89
CA GLU A 127 100.53 -64.66 -66.46
C GLU A 127 100.37 -63.17 -66.12
N LYS A 128 101.17 -62.30 -66.76
CA LYS A 128 101.06 -60.83 -66.61
C LYS A 128 99.76 -60.27 -67.20
N THR A 129 99.36 -60.69 -68.40
CA THR A 129 98.10 -60.23 -69.03
C THR A 129 96.88 -60.75 -68.29
N VAL A 130 96.91 -61.97 -67.76
CA VAL A 130 95.86 -62.53 -66.89
C VAL A 130 95.73 -61.73 -65.60
N ALA A 131 96.84 -61.31 -64.99
CA ALA A 131 96.80 -60.43 -63.81
C ALA A 131 96.19 -59.05 -64.14
N ALA A 132 96.54 -58.47 -65.29
CA ALA A 132 95.96 -57.20 -65.75
C ALA A 132 94.44 -57.31 -66.04
N ILE A 133 93.99 -58.45 -66.60
CA ILE A 133 92.57 -58.76 -66.78
C ILE A 133 91.84 -58.83 -65.44
N ALA A 134 92.44 -59.49 -64.43
CA ALA A 134 91.86 -59.58 -63.10
C ALA A 134 91.72 -58.19 -62.44
N GLU A 135 92.73 -57.32 -62.59
CA GLU A 135 92.69 -55.95 -62.08
C GLU A 135 91.63 -55.09 -62.79
N ALA A 136 91.55 -55.17 -64.12
CA ALA A 136 90.54 -54.47 -64.91
C ALA A 136 89.11 -54.91 -64.53
N ASN A 137 88.89 -56.22 -64.38
CA ASN A 137 87.61 -56.76 -63.89
C ASN A 137 87.26 -56.27 -62.48
N GLY A 138 88.24 -56.14 -61.58
CA GLY A 138 88.04 -55.58 -60.25
C GLY A 138 87.60 -54.11 -60.27
N LYS A 139 88.26 -53.27 -61.08
CA LYS A 139 87.89 -51.84 -61.25
C LYS A 139 86.49 -51.69 -61.83
N ILE A 140 86.18 -52.50 -62.83
CA ILE A 140 84.88 -52.57 -63.48
C ILE A 140 83.78 -52.92 -62.46
N ALA A 141 83.97 -53.98 -61.67
CA ALA A 141 83.01 -54.38 -60.64
C ALA A 141 82.80 -53.28 -59.58
N ALA A 142 83.87 -52.57 -59.18
CA ALA A 142 83.78 -51.45 -58.26
C ALA A 142 82.99 -50.26 -58.85
N LEU A 143 83.19 -49.94 -60.13
CA LEU A 143 82.44 -48.88 -60.82
C LEU A 143 80.95 -49.24 -60.96
N GLN A 144 80.62 -50.50 -61.26
CA GLN A 144 79.24 -50.98 -61.29
C GLN A 144 78.55 -50.87 -59.92
N ALA A 145 79.24 -51.25 -58.85
CA ALA A 145 78.70 -51.14 -57.49
C ALA A 145 78.46 -49.67 -57.08
N PHE A 146 79.39 -48.78 -57.41
CA PHE A 146 79.26 -47.34 -57.16
C PHE A 146 78.09 -46.72 -57.93
N GLN A 147 77.91 -47.13 -59.18
CA GLN A 147 76.80 -46.72 -60.02
C GLN A 147 75.45 -47.16 -59.46
N SER A 148 75.31 -48.43 -59.07
CA SER A 148 74.10 -48.94 -58.40
C SER A 148 73.76 -48.14 -57.14
N THR A 149 74.76 -47.80 -56.32
CA THR A 149 74.57 -46.99 -55.10
C THR A 149 74.10 -45.56 -55.44
N THR A 150 74.64 -44.98 -56.51
CA THR A 150 74.24 -43.65 -57.00
C THR A 150 72.78 -43.66 -57.45
N GLU A 151 72.34 -44.69 -58.19
CA GLU A 151 70.94 -44.82 -58.62
C GLU A 151 69.96 -44.92 -57.45
N GLU A 152 70.29 -45.71 -56.43
CA GLU A 152 69.45 -45.86 -55.24
C GLU A 152 69.31 -44.54 -54.49
N THR A 153 70.40 -43.78 -54.38
CA THR A 153 70.41 -42.46 -53.72
C THR A 153 69.53 -41.45 -54.47
N LEU A 154 69.62 -41.41 -55.80
CA LEU A 154 68.82 -40.52 -56.63
C LEU A 154 67.33 -40.83 -56.56
N LYS A 155 66.98 -42.13 -56.56
CA LYS A 155 65.60 -42.56 -56.38
C LYS A 155 65.05 -42.12 -55.01
N ALA A 156 65.83 -42.31 -53.94
CA ALA A 156 65.42 -41.89 -52.60
C ALA A 156 65.22 -40.36 -52.51
N LEU A 157 66.04 -39.58 -53.22
CA LEU A 157 65.89 -38.12 -53.27
C LEU A 157 64.63 -37.69 -54.04
N ALA A 158 64.34 -38.34 -55.18
CA ALA A 158 63.12 -38.09 -55.95
C ALA A 158 61.85 -38.43 -55.15
N ASP A 159 61.84 -39.54 -54.41
CA ASP A 159 60.75 -39.93 -53.52
C ASP A 159 60.57 -38.91 -52.37
N ALA A 160 61.68 -38.38 -51.82
CA ALA A 160 61.66 -37.34 -50.80
C ALA A 160 61.12 -35.99 -51.34
N ASP A 161 61.51 -35.58 -52.55
CA ASP A 161 60.99 -34.37 -53.21
C ASP A 161 59.49 -34.47 -53.49
N ALA A 162 59.03 -35.62 -54.00
CA ALA A 162 57.61 -35.89 -54.20
C ALA A 162 56.81 -35.83 -52.89
N THR A 163 57.39 -36.37 -51.80
CA THR A 163 56.79 -36.31 -50.46
C THR A 163 56.73 -34.87 -49.93
N LEU A 164 57.79 -34.09 -50.11
CA LEU A 164 57.83 -32.68 -49.72
C LEU A 164 56.81 -31.85 -50.51
N ALA A 165 56.73 -32.04 -51.83
CA ALA A 165 55.75 -31.38 -52.68
C ALA A 165 54.30 -31.71 -52.25
N GLY A 166 54.01 -32.97 -51.91
CA GLY A 166 52.71 -33.37 -51.37
C GLY A 166 52.37 -32.69 -50.03
N THR A 167 53.37 -32.57 -49.16
CA THR A 167 53.23 -31.88 -47.86
C THR A 167 52.97 -30.38 -48.05
N LEU A 168 53.71 -29.73 -48.96
CA LEU A 168 53.51 -28.30 -49.28
C LEU A 168 52.13 -28.03 -49.87
N ASN A 169 51.64 -28.89 -50.76
CA ASN A 169 50.31 -28.76 -51.34
C ASN A 169 49.20 -28.92 -50.28
N THR A 170 49.39 -29.84 -49.33
CA THR A 170 48.47 -30.01 -48.20
C THR A 170 48.45 -28.76 -47.32
N LEU A 171 49.63 -28.23 -46.98
CA LEU A 171 49.76 -27.03 -46.17
C LEU A 171 49.16 -25.79 -46.85
N ASP A 172 49.36 -25.61 -48.16
CA ASP A 172 48.74 -24.52 -48.93
C ASP A 172 47.21 -24.60 -48.89
N ALA A 173 46.63 -25.80 -49.02
CA ALA A 173 45.20 -26.00 -48.93
C ALA A 173 44.66 -25.67 -47.52
N GLU A 174 45.35 -26.12 -46.46
CA GLU A 174 44.99 -25.79 -45.07
C GLU A 174 45.09 -24.29 -44.77
N VAL A 175 46.14 -23.62 -45.25
CA VAL A 175 46.31 -22.17 -45.08
C VAL A 175 45.17 -21.40 -45.77
N LYS A 176 44.79 -21.79 -46.99
CA LYS A 176 43.65 -21.20 -47.71
C LYS A 176 42.34 -21.42 -46.97
N ALA A 177 42.10 -22.62 -46.43
CA ALA A 177 40.91 -22.91 -45.63
C ALA A 177 40.86 -22.07 -44.35
N ASN A 178 41.98 -21.96 -43.64
CA ASN A 178 42.10 -21.14 -42.44
C ASN A 178 41.88 -19.65 -42.74
N ALA A 179 42.37 -19.14 -43.86
CA ALA A 179 42.14 -17.75 -44.26
C ALA A 179 40.64 -17.45 -44.46
N VAL A 180 39.89 -18.40 -45.03
CA VAL A 180 38.43 -18.29 -45.19
C VAL A 180 37.72 -18.27 -43.83
N GLU A 181 38.08 -19.17 -42.92
CA GLU A 181 37.49 -19.23 -41.57
C GLU A 181 37.81 -17.97 -40.75
N ILE A 182 39.05 -17.46 -40.82
CA ILE A 182 39.43 -16.17 -40.21
C ILE A 182 38.56 -15.04 -40.75
N GLY A 183 38.30 -15.01 -42.06
CA GLY A 183 37.42 -14.03 -42.69
C GLY A 183 35.99 -14.08 -42.14
N LYS A 184 35.40 -15.29 -42.03
CA LYS A 184 34.06 -15.48 -41.44
C LYS A 184 34.01 -15.04 -39.98
N ASN A 185 35.01 -15.42 -39.19
CA ASN A 185 35.11 -15.05 -37.78
C ASN A 185 35.23 -13.54 -37.58
N LYS A 186 36.00 -12.85 -38.44
CA LYS A 186 36.10 -11.38 -38.41
C LYS A 186 34.75 -10.72 -38.62
N VAL A 187 34.01 -11.12 -39.66
CA VAL A 187 32.67 -10.57 -39.96
C VAL A 187 31.69 -10.86 -38.81
N ALA A 188 31.73 -12.06 -38.23
CA ALA A 188 30.88 -12.42 -37.09
C ALA A 188 31.19 -11.55 -35.85
N ILE A 189 32.47 -11.28 -35.57
CA ILE A 189 32.90 -10.40 -34.46
C ILE A 189 32.43 -8.96 -34.71
N GLU A 190 32.60 -8.42 -35.92
CA GLU A 190 32.13 -7.07 -36.27
C GLU A 190 30.60 -6.93 -36.11
N ALA A 191 29.85 -7.97 -36.50
CA ALA A 191 28.40 -8.01 -36.29
C ALA A 191 28.03 -8.04 -34.79
N GLN A 192 28.74 -8.84 -33.98
CA GLN A 192 28.54 -8.88 -32.52
C GLN A 192 28.88 -7.55 -31.84
N GLN A 193 29.95 -6.88 -32.28
CA GLN A 193 30.32 -5.55 -31.78
C GLN A 193 29.22 -4.52 -32.08
N THR A 194 28.66 -4.57 -33.29
CA THR A 194 27.55 -3.67 -33.69
C THR A 194 26.30 -3.92 -32.84
N ALA A 195 25.89 -5.19 -32.70
CA ALA A 195 24.74 -5.55 -31.87
C ALA A 195 24.91 -5.16 -30.40
N LEU A 196 26.14 -5.31 -29.85
CA LEU A 196 26.45 -4.88 -28.49
C LEU A 196 26.37 -3.36 -28.34
N ALA A 197 26.83 -2.58 -29.32
CA ALA A 197 26.73 -1.13 -29.30
C ALA A 197 25.26 -0.65 -29.34
N GLU A 198 24.43 -1.26 -30.19
CA GLU A 198 22.99 -0.99 -30.24
C GLU A 198 22.30 -1.35 -28.93
N TYR A 199 22.65 -2.50 -28.34
CA TYR A 199 22.12 -2.89 -27.03
C TYR A 199 22.49 -1.89 -25.93
N ILE A 200 23.75 -1.45 -25.86
CA ILE A 200 24.21 -0.42 -24.90
C ILE A 200 23.40 0.86 -25.08
N GLN A 201 23.25 1.35 -26.32
CA GLN A 201 22.50 2.57 -26.60
C GLN A 201 21.02 2.47 -26.19
N SER A 202 20.38 1.32 -26.48
CA SER A 202 19.00 1.07 -26.05
C SER A 202 18.89 1.04 -24.52
N ASN A 203 19.88 0.47 -23.83
CA ASN A 203 19.87 0.35 -22.39
C ASN A 203 20.10 1.71 -21.71
N ASP A 204 21.01 2.54 -22.25
CA ASP A 204 21.25 3.91 -21.78
C ASP A 204 19.96 4.75 -21.92
N ALA A 205 19.27 4.68 -23.05
CA ALA A 205 17.98 5.35 -23.24
C ALA A 205 16.91 4.89 -22.25
N ALA A 206 16.86 3.59 -21.93
CA ALA A 206 15.94 3.05 -20.94
C ALA A 206 16.28 3.49 -19.50
N VAL A 207 17.57 3.61 -19.17
CA VAL A 207 18.05 4.12 -17.88
C VAL A 207 17.69 5.61 -17.73
N ASP A 208 17.90 6.42 -18.76
CA ASP A 208 17.54 7.85 -18.75
C ASP A 208 16.03 8.05 -18.58
N ALA A 209 15.22 7.25 -19.29
CA ALA A 209 13.76 7.27 -19.13
C ALA A 209 13.34 6.88 -17.70
N SER A 210 13.95 5.84 -17.14
CA SER A 210 13.70 5.40 -15.76
C SER A 210 14.08 6.46 -14.74
N LYS A 211 15.22 7.14 -14.95
CA LYS A 211 15.67 8.24 -14.10
C LYS A 211 14.67 9.41 -14.12
N ALA A 212 14.17 9.78 -15.29
CA ALA A 212 13.15 10.83 -15.42
C ALA A 212 11.85 10.48 -14.70
N GLU A 213 11.39 9.22 -14.77
CA GLU A 213 10.22 8.76 -14.00
C GLU A 213 10.47 8.80 -12.49
N ILE A 214 11.67 8.41 -12.03
CA ILE A 214 12.04 8.50 -10.61
C ILE A 214 12.02 9.95 -10.12
N GLU A 215 12.51 10.91 -10.91
CA GLU A 215 12.48 12.34 -10.55
C GLU A 215 11.03 12.87 -10.44
N LYS A 216 10.12 12.43 -11.31
CA LYS A 216 8.68 12.74 -11.18
C LYS A 216 8.10 12.17 -9.89
N ILE A 217 8.38 10.91 -9.58
CA ILE A 217 7.92 10.25 -8.34
C ILE A 217 8.43 11.00 -7.11
N GLN A 218 9.70 11.38 -7.08
CA GLN A 218 10.27 12.16 -5.97
C GLN A 218 9.59 13.51 -5.78
N THR A 219 9.23 14.18 -6.88
CA THR A 219 8.50 15.45 -6.83
C THR A 219 7.10 15.26 -6.25
N GLU A 220 6.39 14.20 -6.65
CA GLU A 220 5.06 13.90 -6.13
C GLU A 220 5.10 13.51 -4.63
N LEU A 221 6.10 12.73 -4.22
CA LEU A 221 6.32 12.38 -2.82
C LEU A 221 6.55 13.63 -1.96
N LYS A 222 7.27 14.65 -2.46
CA LYS A 222 7.43 15.93 -1.73
C LYS A 222 6.09 16.64 -1.55
N LYS A 223 5.23 16.68 -2.57
CA LYS A 223 3.87 17.25 -2.43
C LYS A 223 3.03 16.49 -1.40
N HIS A 224 3.09 15.16 -1.42
CA HIS A 224 2.40 14.34 -0.42
C HIS A 224 2.92 14.60 0.99
N GLN A 225 4.23 14.81 1.16
CA GLN A 225 4.80 15.19 2.46
C GLN A 225 4.28 16.55 2.93
N GLU A 226 4.19 17.56 2.06
CA GLU A 226 3.62 18.86 2.43
C GLU A 226 2.14 18.76 2.86
N VAL A 227 1.36 17.89 2.20
CA VAL A 227 -0.03 17.61 2.61
C VAL A 227 -0.07 16.96 3.98
N LEU A 228 0.81 15.98 4.23
CA LEU A 228 0.90 15.31 5.53
C LEU A 228 1.30 16.28 6.64
N ASP A 229 2.25 17.17 6.39
CA ASP A 229 2.69 18.18 7.36
C ASP A 229 1.55 19.15 7.70
N LYS A 230 0.75 19.56 6.70
CA LYS A 230 -0.46 20.37 6.93
C LYS A 230 -1.51 19.63 7.74
N LEU A 231 -1.68 18.32 7.51
CA LEU A 231 -2.62 17.50 8.27
C LEU A 231 -2.15 17.27 9.71
N ASN A 232 -0.84 17.10 9.93
CA ASN A 232 -0.26 16.97 11.27
C ASN A 232 -0.28 18.30 12.04
N ALA A 233 -0.20 19.43 11.34
CA ALA A 233 -0.37 20.75 11.93
C ALA A 233 -1.84 21.11 12.19
N PHE A 234 -2.80 20.32 11.68
CA PHE A 234 -4.21 20.49 12.00
C PHE A 234 -4.43 20.13 13.47
N ASP A 235 -4.71 21.15 14.29
CA ASP A 235 -4.93 20.97 15.73
C ASP A 235 -6.31 20.35 15.97
N VAL A 236 -6.34 19.02 15.94
CA VAL A 236 -7.51 18.20 16.27
C VAL A 236 -8.01 18.53 17.68
N LYS A 237 -7.10 18.87 18.61
CA LYS A 237 -7.45 19.17 19.99
C LYS A 237 -8.16 20.52 20.11
N GLU A 238 -7.70 21.56 19.42
CA GLU A 238 -8.40 22.85 19.36
C GLU A 238 -9.81 22.69 18.78
N THR A 239 -9.95 21.90 17.71
CA THR A 239 -11.26 21.63 17.11
C THR A 239 -12.18 20.83 18.06
N GLN A 240 -11.64 19.81 18.75
CA GLN A 240 -12.39 19.03 19.75
C GLN A 240 -12.81 19.88 20.94
N ASP A 241 -11.91 20.75 21.44
CA ASP A 241 -12.19 21.67 22.54
C ASP A 241 -13.30 22.67 22.15
N ALA A 242 -13.27 23.19 20.91
CA ALA A 242 -14.33 24.05 20.38
C ALA A 242 -15.69 23.33 20.25
N ILE A 243 -15.70 22.08 19.79
CA ILE A 243 -16.92 21.25 19.73
C ILE A 243 -17.49 21.02 21.14
N ALA A 244 -16.63 20.68 22.11
CA ALA A 244 -17.04 20.47 23.49
C ALA A 244 -17.61 21.76 24.12
N GLN A 245 -17.06 22.92 23.78
CA GLN A 245 -17.60 24.20 24.23
C GLN A 245 -18.98 24.49 23.60
N LEU A 246 -19.14 24.29 22.30
CA LEU A 246 -20.43 24.47 21.61
C LEU A 246 -21.51 23.56 22.21
N GLN A 247 -21.18 22.33 22.59
CA GLN A 247 -22.13 21.43 23.26
C GLN A 247 -22.59 21.97 24.61
N LYS A 248 -21.69 22.54 25.41
CA LYS A 248 -22.03 23.20 26.69
C LYS A 248 -22.91 24.41 26.46
N ASP A 249 -22.59 25.25 25.47
CA ASP A 249 -23.36 26.45 25.16
C ASP A 249 -24.78 26.08 24.69
N VAL A 250 -24.93 25.03 23.87
CA VAL A 250 -26.24 24.51 23.46
C VAL A 250 -27.06 24.01 24.66
N GLN A 251 -26.44 23.27 25.57
CA GLN A 251 -27.11 22.79 26.78
C GLN A 251 -27.59 23.95 27.66
N LYS A 252 -26.73 24.93 27.89
CA LYS A 252 -27.07 26.13 28.64
C LYS A 252 -28.24 26.89 28.00
N ASN A 253 -28.22 27.08 26.69
CA ASN A 253 -29.31 27.74 25.98
C ASN A 253 -30.64 26.97 26.11
N ALA A 254 -30.61 25.64 26.13
CA ALA A 254 -31.82 24.82 26.34
C ALA A 254 -32.42 25.01 27.75
N GLU A 255 -31.57 25.11 28.78
CA GLU A 255 -32.00 25.41 30.16
C GLU A 255 -32.59 26.82 30.28
N GLU A 256 -31.96 27.80 29.64
CA GLU A 256 -32.46 29.18 29.58
C GLU A 256 -33.82 29.25 28.86
N ILE A 257 -33.99 28.55 27.73
CA ILE A 257 -35.27 28.46 27.00
C ILE A 257 -36.35 27.84 27.89
N THR A 258 -36.04 26.76 28.61
CA THR A 258 -36.99 26.12 29.53
C THR A 258 -37.43 27.08 30.63
N THR A 259 -36.47 27.84 31.19
CA THR A 259 -36.74 28.86 32.20
C THR A 259 -37.63 29.98 31.65
N ILE A 260 -37.36 30.47 30.45
CA ILE A 260 -38.17 31.48 29.77
C ILE A 260 -39.59 30.96 29.52
N ASN A 261 -39.72 29.72 29.03
CA ASN A 261 -41.02 29.12 28.76
C ASN A 261 -41.89 29.02 30.02
N ASN A 262 -41.31 28.59 31.14
CA ASN A 262 -41.99 28.55 32.43
C ASN A 262 -42.45 29.95 32.89
N LYS A 263 -41.62 30.99 32.69
CA LYS A 263 -41.99 32.38 33.02
C LYS A 263 -43.12 32.90 32.11
N LEU A 264 -43.09 32.56 30.82
CA LEU A 264 -44.14 32.93 29.88
C LEU A 264 -45.48 32.28 30.22
N GLU A 265 -45.48 31.01 30.61
CA GLU A 265 -46.69 30.29 31.03
C GLU A 265 -47.36 30.99 32.22
N VAL A 266 -46.57 31.35 33.24
CA VAL A 266 -47.02 32.07 34.43
C VAL A 266 -47.55 33.46 34.08
N LEU A 267 -46.83 34.21 33.24
CA LEU A 267 -47.28 35.53 32.78
C LEU A 267 -48.59 35.44 32.01
N SER A 268 -48.74 34.43 31.14
CA SER A 268 -49.97 34.16 30.40
C SER A 268 -51.13 33.89 31.38
N ALA A 269 -50.91 33.06 32.40
CA ALA A 269 -51.92 32.77 33.42
C ALA A 269 -52.32 34.03 34.21
N ALA A 270 -51.34 34.88 34.58
CA ALA A 270 -51.60 36.13 35.28
C ALA A 270 -52.43 37.12 34.44
N ILE A 271 -52.16 37.22 33.13
CA ILE A 271 -52.90 38.10 32.22
C ILE A 271 -54.33 37.59 32.00
N TYR A 272 -54.51 36.28 31.77
CA TYR A 272 -55.83 35.71 31.47
C TYR A 272 -56.73 35.58 32.70
N LYS A 273 -56.19 35.28 33.89
CA LYS A 273 -56.99 35.02 35.11
C LYS A 273 -57.02 36.17 36.11
N GLY A 274 -56.07 37.10 36.03
CA GLY A 274 -56.00 38.22 36.96
C GLY A 274 -57.19 39.17 36.82
N VAL A 275 -57.75 39.61 37.95
CA VAL A 275 -58.89 40.53 37.94
C VAL A 275 -58.48 41.86 37.33
N THR A 276 -59.24 42.37 36.38
CA THR A 276 -58.99 43.64 35.66
C THR A 276 -59.95 44.75 36.07
N HIS A 277 -61.14 44.38 36.55
CA HIS A 277 -62.19 45.33 36.90
C HIS A 277 -63.03 44.79 38.04
N VAL A 278 -63.34 45.64 39.01
CA VAL A 278 -64.35 45.40 40.05
C VAL A 278 -65.29 46.59 40.10
N SER A 279 -66.60 46.36 40.22
CA SER A 279 -67.63 47.40 40.28
C SER A 279 -68.72 47.02 41.27
N LEU A 280 -69.25 48.02 41.99
CA LEU A 280 -70.35 47.85 42.93
C LEU A 280 -71.69 47.79 42.22
N ILE A 281 -72.55 46.84 42.62
CA ILE A 281 -73.89 46.69 42.07
C ILE A 281 -74.93 47.01 43.14
N ALA A 282 -75.71 48.08 42.93
CA ALA A 282 -76.83 48.44 43.81
C ALA A 282 -78.12 47.69 43.43
N GLY A 283 -78.85 47.25 44.45
CA GLY A 283 -80.26 46.86 44.41
C GLY A 283 -81.18 47.94 44.99
N HIS A 284 -82.49 47.71 44.93
CA HIS A 284 -83.50 48.66 45.42
C HIS A 284 -83.77 48.47 46.91
N SER A 285 -83.44 49.45 47.76
CA SER A 285 -83.34 49.31 49.23
C SER A 285 -84.64 49.02 49.99
N THR A 286 -85.80 48.99 49.34
CA THR A 286 -87.11 48.82 50.01
C THR A 286 -87.67 47.40 49.92
N THR A 287 -86.87 46.43 49.46
CA THR A 287 -87.28 45.03 49.29
C THR A 287 -86.43 44.11 50.15
N GLU A 288 -87.07 43.15 50.83
CA GLU A 288 -86.39 42.10 51.59
C GLU A 288 -85.49 41.29 50.64
N GLY A 289 -84.19 41.21 50.96
CA GLY A 289 -83.17 40.59 50.10
C GLY A 289 -82.53 41.50 49.03
N ALA A 290 -82.77 42.82 49.05
CA ALA A 290 -82.15 43.76 48.12
C ALA A 290 -80.82 44.32 48.62
N PHE A 291 -79.82 44.32 47.75
CA PHE A 291 -78.48 44.85 48.02
C PHE A 291 -78.47 46.37 48.04
N ASN A 292 -77.76 46.99 48.97
CA ASN A 292 -77.64 48.45 49.09
C ASN A 292 -76.19 48.85 49.31
N TRP A 293 -75.84 50.07 48.92
CA TRP A 293 -74.53 50.65 49.22
C TRP A 293 -74.46 51.25 50.64
N LYS A 294 -75.61 51.41 51.30
CA LYS A 294 -75.69 51.76 52.73
C LYS A 294 -75.78 50.49 53.55
N LEU A 295 -74.76 50.22 54.37
CA LEU A 295 -74.64 49.01 55.17
C LEU A 295 -74.91 49.34 56.65
N GLU A 296 -75.99 48.74 57.17
CA GLU A 296 -76.45 48.87 58.56
C GLU A 296 -76.02 47.64 59.37
N LEU A 297 -74.82 47.68 59.95
CA LEU A 297 -74.22 46.55 60.67
C LEU A 297 -74.59 46.51 62.16
N LEU A 298 -75.27 47.54 62.66
CA LEU A 298 -75.54 47.71 64.09
C LEU A 298 -77.03 47.93 64.36
N SER A 299 -77.53 47.37 65.46
CA SER A 299 -78.85 47.70 65.97
C SER A 299 -78.89 49.09 66.59
N ALA A 300 -80.11 49.56 66.88
CA ALA A 300 -80.29 50.61 67.87
C ALA A 300 -79.65 50.21 69.21
N GLU A 301 -79.09 51.18 69.92
CA GLU A 301 -78.62 50.98 71.29
C GLU A 301 -79.80 50.59 72.18
N ALA A 302 -79.67 49.50 72.91
CA ALA A 302 -80.70 49.06 73.82
C ALA A 302 -80.84 50.04 74.99
N VAL A 303 -82.02 50.67 75.10
CA VAL A 303 -82.29 51.68 76.15
C VAL A 303 -82.53 51.07 77.54
N ARG A 304 -82.75 49.76 77.61
CA ARG A 304 -82.93 48.98 78.85
C ARG A 304 -82.50 47.53 78.66
N THR A 305 -82.09 46.89 79.75
CA THR A 305 -81.87 45.44 79.77
C THR A 305 -83.23 44.74 79.77
N TRP A 306 -83.48 43.88 78.78
CA TRP A 306 -84.76 43.19 78.59
C TRP A 306 -84.56 41.90 77.78
N THR A 307 -85.22 40.82 78.17
CA THR A 307 -85.31 39.59 77.36
C THR A 307 -86.70 39.49 76.73
N PHE A 308 -86.75 39.57 75.40
CA PHE A 308 -87.97 39.36 74.64
C PHE A 308 -88.24 37.86 74.48
N GLY A 309 -89.41 37.41 74.92
CA GLY A 309 -89.80 36.01 74.82
C GLY A 309 -89.08 35.08 75.81
N ASP A 310 -88.80 35.55 77.04
CA ASP A 310 -88.12 34.81 78.12
C ASP A 310 -88.63 33.37 78.39
N LYS A 311 -89.88 33.08 78.00
CA LYS A 311 -90.56 31.78 78.13
C LYS A 311 -90.79 31.05 76.81
N LEU A 312 -90.22 31.54 75.71
CA LEU A 312 -90.35 30.98 74.37
C LEU A 312 -89.00 30.48 73.85
N THR A 313 -89.03 29.44 73.02
CA THR A 313 -87.84 29.00 72.29
C THR A 313 -87.40 30.10 71.33
N GLY A 314 -86.14 30.53 71.42
CA GLY A 314 -85.62 31.66 70.63
C GLY A 314 -85.72 33.03 71.34
N ALA A 315 -85.76 33.06 72.68
CA ALA A 315 -85.70 34.29 73.46
C ALA A 315 -84.50 35.16 73.06
N ILE A 316 -84.74 36.47 72.89
CA ILE A 316 -83.71 37.44 72.49
C ILE A 316 -83.44 38.37 73.67
N SER A 317 -82.20 38.42 74.13
CA SER A 317 -81.78 39.29 75.23
C SER A 317 -81.10 40.54 74.72
N PHE A 318 -81.51 41.68 75.28
CA PHE A 318 -80.92 43.00 75.07
C PHE A 318 -80.33 43.47 76.39
N GLU A 319 -79.11 44.02 76.36
CA GLU A 319 -78.45 44.62 77.51
C GLU A 319 -78.40 46.14 77.35
N LYS A 320 -78.77 46.90 78.39
CA LYS A 320 -78.77 48.36 78.31
C LYS A 320 -77.40 48.90 77.89
N GLY A 321 -77.38 49.75 76.85
CA GLY A 321 -76.16 50.34 76.29
C GLY A 321 -75.46 49.46 75.24
N ALA A 322 -75.86 48.19 75.09
CA ALA A 322 -75.31 47.31 74.07
C ALA A 322 -76.02 47.48 72.72
N ARG A 323 -75.31 47.13 71.64
CA ARG A 323 -75.84 46.99 70.29
C ARG A 323 -75.63 45.55 69.81
N SER A 324 -76.62 45.01 69.11
CA SER A 324 -76.45 43.78 68.35
C SER A 324 -75.76 44.11 67.02
N THR A 325 -74.96 43.17 66.53
CA THR A 325 -74.31 43.25 65.22
C THR A 325 -75.09 42.44 64.19
N PHE A 326 -75.02 42.85 62.93
CA PHE A 326 -75.66 42.18 61.81
C PHE A 326 -74.65 41.92 60.71
N THR A 327 -74.85 40.83 59.98
CA THR A 327 -74.19 40.60 58.70
C THR A 327 -74.96 41.35 57.61
N GLN A 328 -74.25 42.08 56.76
CA GLN A 328 -74.81 42.77 55.61
C GLN A 328 -74.13 42.30 54.33
N ASN A 329 -74.90 42.21 53.25
CA ASN A 329 -74.41 41.72 51.97
C ASN A 329 -74.51 42.82 50.92
N PHE A 330 -73.51 42.89 50.04
CA PHE A 330 -73.56 43.72 48.83
C PHE A 330 -73.03 42.92 47.64
N LEU A 331 -73.38 43.36 46.42
CA LEU A 331 -72.90 42.71 45.21
C LEU A 331 -71.76 43.49 44.58
N ILE A 332 -70.81 42.71 44.08
CA ILE A 332 -69.76 43.19 43.18
C ILE A 332 -69.84 42.45 41.85
N ARG A 333 -69.41 43.13 40.80
CA ARG A 333 -69.07 42.52 39.52
C ARG A 333 -67.56 42.50 39.35
N VAL A 334 -67.03 41.38 38.92
CA VAL A 334 -65.61 41.14 38.69
C VAL A 334 -65.39 40.72 37.23
N SER A 335 -64.32 41.22 36.62
CA SER A 335 -63.87 40.80 35.28
C SER A 335 -62.42 40.31 35.32
N PRO A 336 -62.06 39.22 34.63
CA PRO A 336 -62.94 38.37 33.81
C PRO A 336 -63.94 37.56 34.66
N THR A 337 -64.96 36.99 34.02
CA THR A 337 -66.10 36.38 34.72
C THR A 337 -65.77 35.06 35.41
N ASP A 338 -64.67 34.43 35.04
CA ASP A 338 -64.09 33.20 35.59
C ASP A 338 -63.01 33.46 36.64
N ALA A 339 -62.78 34.72 37.01
CA ALA A 339 -61.89 35.06 38.12
C ALA A 339 -62.40 34.44 39.43
N VAL A 340 -61.52 33.76 40.15
CA VAL A 340 -61.79 33.23 41.48
C VAL A 340 -61.34 34.25 42.51
N ILE A 341 -62.23 34.62 43.43
CA ILE A 341 -61.94 35.56 44.52
C ILE A 341 -62.24 34.90 45.86
N SER A 342 -61.46 35.23 46.89
CA SER A 342 -61.69 34.83 48.27
C SER A 342 -61.83 36.06 49.18
N ALA A 343 -62.38 35.89 50.39
CA ALA A 343 -62.57 36.98 51.35
C ALA A 343 -61.25 37.72 51.69
N GLU A 344 -60.15 36.98 51.81
CA GLU A 344 -58.78 37.52 52.05
C GLU A 344 -58.28 38.42 50.91
N ASN A 345 -58.83 38.29 49.70
CA ASN A 345 -58.47 39.14 48.57
C ASN A 345 -59.16 40.50 48.62
N ILE A 346 -60.18 40.68 49.48
CA ILE A 346 -60.99 41.90 49.53
C ILE A 346 -60.61 42.75 50.73
N LYS A 347 -60.31 44.02 50.46
CA LYS A 347 -60.24 45.09 51.45
C LYS A 347 -61.30 46.15 51.17
N LEU A 348 -61.83 46.74 52.22
CA LEU A 348 -62.75 47.88 52.14
C LEU A 348 -61.95 49.13 52.43
N ILE A 349 -61.69 49.95 51.42
CA ILE A 349 -60.79 51.11 51.53
C ILE A 349 -61.54 52.42 51.28
N ASN A 350 -61.16 53.50 51.95
CA ASN A 350 -61.64 54.84 51.63
C ASN A 350 -60.74 55.54 50.59
N SER A 351 -61.09 56.77 50.21
CA SER A 351 -60.35 57.55 49.20
C SER A 351 -58.95 57.99 49.63
N GLN A 352 -58.63 57.85 50.93
CA GLN A 352 -57.29 58.11 51.49
C GLN A 352 -56.47 56.81 51.64
N GLY A 353 -57.04 55.65 51.29
CA GLY A 353 -56.38 54.34 51.38
C GLY A 353 -56.44 53.71 52.77
N ALA A 354 -57.11 54.32 53.75
CA ALA A 354 -57.37 53.66 55.03
C ALA A 354 -58.44 52.57 54.84
N ASP A 355 -58.21 51.40 55.43
CA ASP A 355 -59.15 50.28 55.35
C ASP A 355 -60.01 50.14 56.62
N MET A 356 -60.93 49.16 56.59
CA MET A 356 -61.78 48.83 57.73
C MET A 356 -61.19 47.77 58.67
N GLU A 357 -59.88 47.55 58.61
CA GLU A 357 -59.21 46.55 59.44
C GLU A 357 -59.50 46.79 60.93
N GLY A 358 -59.78 45.72 61.66
CA GLY A 358 -60.18 45.79 63.07
C GLY A 358 -61.64 46.20 63.33
N MET A 359 -62.37 46.76 62.36
CA MET A 359 -63.74 47.25 62.56
C MET A 359 -64.79 46.42 61.81
N VAL A 360 -64.59 46.20 60.51
CA VAL A 360 -65.51 45.42 59.66
C VAL A 360 -64.69 44.40 58.89
N SER A 361 -65.09 43.13 58.99
CA SER A 361 -64.46 42.03 58.25
C SER A 361 -65.36 41.55 57.11
N VAL A 362 -64.73 41.19 55.99
CA VAL A 362 -65.39 40.39 54.95
C VAL A 362 -65.44 38.95 55.45
N SER A 363 -66.64 38.46 55.76
CA SER A 363 -66.83 37.14 56.37
C SER A 363 -67.02 36.02 55.35
N ASP A 364 -67.63 36.33 54.20
CA ASP A 364 -67.85 35.35 53.13
C ASP A 364 -67.93 36.04 51.77
N VAL A 365 -67.51 35.32 50.72
CA VAL A 365 -67.60 35.76 49.32
C VAL A 365 -67.98 34.56 48.47
N LYS A 366 -69.13 34.65 47.80
CA LYS A 366 -69.67 33.54 47.00
C LYS A 366 -70.24 34.02 45.67
N PRO A 367 -70.25 33.18 44.62
CA PRO A 367 -70.89 33.51 43.36
C PRO A 367 -72.38 33.82 43.56
N TYR A 368 -72.85 34.94 43.02
CA TYR A 368 -74.26 35.30 43.09
C TYR A 368 -75.05 34.56 41.99
N THR A 369 -76.04 33.76 42.39
CA THR A 369 -76.86 32.92 41.48
C THR A 369 -78.27 33.47 41.25
N GLY A 370 -78.65 34.56 41.92
CA GLY A 370 -79.95 35.19 41.76
C GLY A 370 -80.07 36.00 40.46
N LEU A 371 -81.30 36.43 40.15
CA LEU A 371 -81.60 37.22 38.95
C LEU A 371 -81.71 38.71 39.31
N LEU A 372 -80.93 39.56 38.64
CA LEU A 372 -81.10 41.01 38.70
C LEU A 372 -82.18 41.46 37.71
N THR A 373 -83.20 42.18 38.16
CA THR A 373 -84.33 42.62 37.34
C THR A 373 -84.03 43.85 36.46
N ARG A 374 -82.89 44.53 36.70
CA ARG A 374 -82.30 45.56 35.83
C ARG A 374 -80.80 45.25 35.63
N GLY A 375 -80.45 44.53 34.56
CA GLY A 375 -79.06 44.33 34.13
C GLY A 375 -78.63 42.88 33.90
N ILE A 376 -77.78 42.69 32.89
CA ILE A 376 -77.44 41.46 32.15
C ILE A 376 -76.78 40.38 33.05
N SER A 377 -77.43 39.22 33.23
CA SER A 377 -76.86 38.07 33.96
C SER A 377 -76.21 37.03 33.04
N ALA A 378 -74.94 36.70 33.34
CA ALA A 378 -74.27 35.39 33.26
C ALA A 378 -72.79 35.46 33.75
N ASN A 379 -72.38 36.56 34.42
CA ASN A 379 -71.10 37.22 34.13
C ASN A 379 -70.38 37.80 35.37
N GLY A 380 -69.66 36.97 36.15
CA GLY A 380 -68.69 37.45 37.15
C GLY A 380 -69.29 38.23 38.34
N LEU A 381 -70.51 37.91 38.78
CA LEU A 381 -71.16 38.55 39.93
C LEU A 381 -70.89 37.77 41.22
N TRP A 382 -70.57 38.50 42.29
CA TRP A 382 -70.23 37.94 43.60
C TRP A 382 -70.99 38.67 44.70
N GLU A 383 -71.51 37.90 45.65
CA GLU A 383 -72.10 38.40 46.89
C GLU A 383 -71.01 38.43 47.95
N VAL A 384 -70.76 39.62 48.50
CA VAL A 384 -69.79 39.85 49.57
C VAL A 384 -70.56 40.10 50.85
N SER A 385 -70.29 39.26 51.86
CA SER A 385 -70.85 39.37 53.20
C SER A 385 -69.85 40.07 54.10
N VAL A 386 -70.33 41.07 54.85
CA VAL A 386 -69.52 41.80 55.82
C VAL A 386 -70.20 41.80 57.18
N GLU A 387 -69.39 41.79 58.22
CA GLU A 387 -69.84 41.80 59.61
C GLU A 387 -68.94 42.67 60.47
N MET A 388 -69.47 43.10 61.61
CA MET A 388 -68.66 43.77 62.64
C MET A 388 -67.63 42.80 63.20
N ASN A 389 -66.42 43.29 63.44
CA ASN A 389 -65.43 42.55 64.18
C ASN A 389 -65.94 42.25 65.62
N LYS A 390 -65.45 41.15 66.21
CA LYS A 390 -65.86 40.66 67.53
C LYS A 390 -65.63 41.68 68.66
N GLU A 391 -64.57 42.48 68.52
CA GLU A 391 -64.22 43.55 69.45
C GLU A 391 -64.69 44.90 68.88
N TYR A 392 -65.99 45.18 69.04
CA TYR A 392 -66.59 46.43 68.56
C TYR A 392 -66.14 47.64 69.41
N ASP A 393 -65.48 48.61 68.78
CA ASP A 393 -65.18 49.93 69.35
C ASP A 393 -66.06 50.99 68.68
N ALA A 394 -66.99 51.56 69.46
CA ALA A 394 -67.94 52.56 68.98
C ALA A 394 -67.29 53.88 68.59
N GLU A 395 -66.23 54.31 69.29
CA GLU A 395 -65.55 55.57 69.00
C GLU A 395 -64.68 55.43 67.75
N ALA A 396 -63.94 54.33 67.64
CA ALA A 396 -63.13 54.03 66.46
C ALA A 396 -64.00 53.83 65.22
N PHE A 397 -65.10 53.06 65.33
CA PHE A 397 -66.02 52.86 64.22
C PHE A 397 -66.67 54.16 63.76
N LYS A 398 -67.07 55.04 64.69
CA LYS A 398 -67.60 56.36 64.34
C LYS A 398 -66.55 57.22 63.63
N ALA A 399 -65.30 57.22 64.11
CA ALA A 399 -64.21 57.96 63.49
C ALA A 399 -63.85 57.47 62.09
N ALA A 400 -63.94 56.16 61.84
CA ALA A 400 -63.70 55.58 60.53
C ALA A 400 -64.87 55.78 59.55
N THR A 401 -66.09 55.93 60.05
CA THR A 401 -67.29 55.99 59.19
C THR A 401 -67.82 57.39 58.95
N GLN A 402 -67.48 58.38 59.78
CA GLN A 402 -68.02 59.74 59.68
C GLN A 402 -66.92 60.79 59.49
N ALA A 403 -67.13 61.68 58.51
CA ALA A 403 -66.29 62.85 58.32
C ALA A 403 -66.61 63.93 59.36
N LYS A 404 -65.55 64.57 59.86
CA LYS A 404 -65.65 65.79 60.66
C LYS A 404 -65.85 67.00 59.74
N ASP A 405 -66.51 68.03 60.26
CA ASP A 405 -66.58 69.33 59.61
C ASP A 405 -65.21 70.05 59.66
N ASP A 406 -65.13 71.21 59.02
CA ASP A 406 -63.91 72.04 58.96
C ASP A 406 -63.41 72.47 60.36
N ASN A 407 -64.26 72.38 61.39
CA ASN A 407 -63.94 72.73 62.78
C ASN A 407 -63.54 71.50 63.62
N GLY A 408 -63.44 70.32 63.02
CA GLY A 408 -63.04 69.08 63.69
C GLY A 408 -64.15 68.41 64.51
N ASN A 409 -65.40 68.83 64.34
CA ASN A 409 -66.56 68.28 65.04
C ASN A 409 -67.37 67.35 64.12
N TYR A 410 -68.14 66.43 64.71
CA TYR A 410 -69.10 65.65 63.94
C TYR A 410 -70.36 66.50 63.67
N PRO A 411 -70.79 66.66 62.41
CA PRO A 411 -71.99 67.42 62.09
C PRO A 411 -73.26 66.75 62.64
N GLU A 412 -74.32 67.53 62.87
CA GLU A 412 -75.62 67.03 63.34
C GLU A 412 -76.21 65.98 62.38
N LYS A 413 -76.01 66.18 61.06
CA LYS A 413 -76.27 65.18 60.04
C LYS A 413 -74.95 64.52 59.63
N PRO A 414 -74.75 63.22 59.88
CA PRO A 414 -73.47 62.58 59.63
C PRO A 414 -73.17 62.57 58.13
N ASN A 415 -71.98 63.05 57.77
CA ASN A 415 -71.41 62.86 56.44
C ASN A 415 -70.61 61.56 56.45
N TYR A 416 -71.16 60.50 55.90
CA TYR A 416 -70.50 59.20 55.90
C TYR A 416 -69.32 59.15 54.92
N ILE A 417 -68.22 58.56 55.37
CA ILE A 417 -67.05 58.30 54.54
C ILE A 417 -67.40 57.20 53.54
N LEU A 418 -67.04 57.43 52.28
CA LEU A 418 -67.26 56.50 51.19
C LEU A 418 -66.11 55.48 51.10
N TYR A 419 -66.49 54.23 50.98
CA TYR A 419 -65.61 53.08 50.84
C TYR A 419 -65.81 52.42 49.47
N ALA A 420 -64.73 51.81 49.00
CA ALA A 420 -64.67 51.00 47.80
C ALA A 420 -64.18 49.59 48.16
N VAL A 421 -64.49 48.64 47.28
CA VAL A 421 -63.95 47.29 47.30
C VAL A 421 -62.61 47.31 46.58
N SER A 422 -61.54 47.10 47.32
CA SER A 422 -60.21 46.83 46.80
C SER A 422 -60.02 45.33 46.73
N LEU A 423 -59.84 44.82 45.52
CA LEU A 423 -59.66 43.40 45.26
C LEU A 423 -58.22 43.15 44.79
N ASN A 424 -57.45 42.47 45.62
CA ASN A 424 -56.09 42.05 45.31
C ASN A 424 -56.09 40.63 44.77
N THR A 425 -55.60 40.45 43.56
CA THR A 425 -55.31 39.11 43.02
C THR A 425 -53.81 38.92 42.97
N THR A 426 -53.34 37.85 43.59
CA THR A 426 -51.94 37.43 43.55
C THR A 426 -51.88 36.05 42.91
N LEU A 427 -51.06 35.90 41.86
CA LEU A 427 -50.79 34.59 41.29
C LEU A 427 -49.49 34.05 41.89
N ASP A 428 -49.55 32.79 42.32
CA ASP A 428 -48.54 31.94 42.96
C ASP A 428 -47.10 32.48 43.06
N ALA A 429 -46.59 32.58 44.29
CA ALA A 429 -45.31 33.23 44.62
C ALA A 429 -44.07 32.43 44.17
N GLU A 430 -44.18 31.11 43.97
CA GLU A 430 -43.02 30.26 43.65
C GLU A 430 -42.44 30.51 42.25
N LYS A 431 -43.20 31.11 41.32
CA LYS A 431 -42.76 31.36 39.93
C LYS A 431 -42.69 32.85 39.56
N GLY A 432 -42.74 33.72 40.56
CA GLY A 432 -42.74 35.18 40.43
C GLY A 432 -44.06 35.77 40.91
N ALA A 433 -44.01 36.54 42.00
CA ALA A 433 -45.21 37.14 42.58
C ALA A 433 -45.73 38.27 41.68
N TYR A 434 -46.82 38.01 40.96
CA TYR A 434 -47.58 39.04 40.25
C TYR A 434 -48.82 39.38 41.07
N SER A 435 -48.90 40.62 41.53
CA SER A 435 -50.04 41.13 42.28
C SER A 435 -50.70 42.26 41.51
N ARG A 436 -52.03 42.26 41.46
CA ARG A 436 -52.83 43.33 40.91
C ARG A 436 -53.92 43.70 41.89
N ASN A 437 -53.98 44.98 42.23
CA ASN A 437 -55.06 45.55 43.02
C ASN A 437 -56.00 46.34 42.09
N VAL A 438 -57.29 46.06 42.16
CA VAL A 438 -58.34 46.79 41.44
C VAL A 438 -59.32 47.33 42.46
N VAL A 439 -59.72 48.60 42.31
CA VAL A 439 -60.60 49.30 43.25
C VAL A 439 -61.91 49.62 42.54
N SER A 440 -63.04 49.37 43.22
CA SER A 440 -64.37 49.73 42.73
C SER A 440 -64.65 51.22 42.85
N GLU A 441 -65.86 51.63 42.49
CA GLU A 441 -66.37 52.95 42.80
C GLU A 441 -66.45 53.15 44.34
N TYR A 442 -66.21 54.38 44.81
CA TYR A 442 -66.39 54.77 46.21
C TYR A 442 -67.87 55.06 46.45
N SER A 443 -68.66 54.05 46.80
CA SER A 443 -70.09 54.21 47.05
C SER A 443 -70.59 53.50 48.30
N LEU A 444 -69.81 52.58 48.89
CA LEU A 444 -70.19 51.91 50.13
C LEU A 444 -70.11 52.90 51.30
N THR A 445 -71.14 52.93 52.12
CA THR A 445 -71.16 53.69 53.37
C THR A 445 -71.59 52.79 54.50
N PHE A 446 -70.83 52.79 55.58
CA PHE A 446 -71.19 52.12 56.82
C PHE A 446 -71.91 53.13 57.69
N VAL A 447 -73.23 52.97 57.81
CA VAL A 447 -74.03 53.93 58.54
C VAL A 447 -74.11 53.52 60.00
N THR A 448 -74.02 54.52 60.87
CA THR A 448 -74.25 54.37 62.33
C THR A 448 -75.70 54.61 62.70
N ASP A 449 -76.49 55.08 61.74
CA ASP A 449 -77.93 55.27 61.87
C ASP A 449 -78.55 53.94 62.24
N ASN A 450 -79.29 53.95 63.34
CA ASN A 450 -80.01 52.77 63.79
C ASN A 450 -80.96 52.37 62.67
N LYS A 451 -81.02 51.08 62.32
CA LYS A 451 -82.16 50.54 61.58
C LYS A 451 -83.40 51.10 62.26
N LYS A 452 -84.16 51.96 61.55
CA LYS A 452 -85.31 52.64 62.14
C LYS A 452 -86.12 51.55 62.84
N PRO A 453 -86.43 51.70 64.15
CA PRO A 453 -87.32 50.75 64.79
C PRO A 453 -88.55 50.69 63.90
N ALA A 454 -88.88 49.49 63.44
CA ALA A 454 -90.07 49.32 62.62
C ALA A 454 -91.23 49.90 63.44
N ASP A 455 -91.85 50.92 62.87
CA ASP A 455 -93.04 51.57 63.42
C ASP A 455 -94.21 50.58 63.50
N GLU A 456 -94.11 49.48 62.74
CA GLU A 456 -94.94 48.29 62.82
C GLU A 456 -94.11 47.05 63.16
N LEU A 457 -94.58 46.26 64.14
CA LEU A 457 -93.97 44.97 64.47
C LEU A 457 -94.38 43.96 63.39
N ILE A 458 -93.59 43.86 62.32
CA ILE A 458 -93.81 42.86 61.26
C ILE A 458 -93.19 41.54 61.71
N PHE A 459 -94.01 40.63 62.23
CA PHE A 459 -93.62 39.26 62.52
C PHE A 459 -94.67 38.29 62.01
N ALA A 460 -94.26 37.06 61.73
CA ALA A 460 -95.19 36.00 61.34
C ALA A 460 -95.46 35.05 62.51
N VAL A 461 -96.72 34.68 62.71
CA VAL A 461 -97.10 33.53 63.53
C VAL A 461 -97.53 32.42 62.58
N ASP A 462 -96.90 31.25 62.65
CA ASP A 462 -97.16 30.12 61.76
C ASP A 462 -97.13 30.47 60.26
N LYS A 463 -96.10 31.24 59.84
CA LYS A 463 -95.91 31.72 58.46
C LYS A 463 -96.96 32.71 57.94
N LYS A 464 -97.84 33.20 58.81
CA LYS A 464 -98.81 34.25 58.49
C LYS A 464 -98.37 35.57 59.13
N ASN A 465 -98.14 36.61 58.33
CA ASN A 465 -97.81 37.95 58.82
C ASN A 465 -98.90 38.41 59.81
N VAL A 466 -98.52 38.94 60.97
CA VAL A 466 -99.39 39.45 62.02
C VAL A 466 -100.39 40.50 61.52
N GLU A 467 -100.03 41.30 60.52
CA GLU A 467 -100.95 42.23 59.84
C GLU A 467 -102.16 41.51 59.22
N ASN A 468 -101.97 40.24 58.83
CA ASN A 468 -103.00 39.38 58.24
C ASN A 468 -103.67 38.45 59.28
N ILE A 469 -103.37 38.63 60.57
CA ILE A 469 -104.02 37.91 61.67
C ILE A 469 -105.12 38.82 62.22
N ALA A 470 -106.36 38.56 61.79
CA ALA A 470 -107.52 39.29 62.30
C ALA A 470 -107.73 39.02 63.80
N ASN A 471 -107.38 39.99 64.65
CA ASN A 471 -107.90 40.05 66.02
C ASN A 471 -109.35 40.53 65.96
N ARG A 472 -110.25 39.93 66.75
CA ARG A 472 -111.73 40.07 66.73
C ARG A 472 -112.31 41.50 66.80
N TYR A 473 -111.50 42.56 66.82
CA TYR A 473 -111.91 43.95 66.92
C TYR A 473 -112.20 44.62 65.56
N ASP A 474 -111.63 44.14 64.45
CA ASP A 474 -111.87 44.73 63.12
C ASP A 474 -112.85 43.89 62.30
N VAL A 475 -114.09 43.79 62.79
CA VAL A 475 -115.23 43.38 61.96
C VAL A 475 -115.72 44.63 61.24
N LYS A 476 -115.11 44.97 60.11
CA LYS A 476 -115.78 45.82 59.11
C LYS A 476 -116.46 44.94 58.07
N THR A 477 -117.73 44.66 58.40
CA THR A 477 -118.90 44.68 57.51
C THR A 477 -118.64 44.47 56.03
N ASP A 478 -119.11 43.31 55.57
CA ASP A 478 -119.53 43.05 54.19
C ASP A 478 -120.19 44.27 53.54
N TYR A 479 -119.64 44.69 52.40
CA TYR A 479 -120.45 45.26 51.33
C TYR A 479 -120.03 44.60 50.01
N LYS A 480 -121.06 44.12 49.31
CA LYS A 480 -121.04 43.56 47.96
C LYS A 480 -120.41 44.50 46.93
#